data_AF-A0A7V8E5D2-F1
#
_entry.id   AF-A0A7V8E5D2-F1
#
_cell.length_a   1.000
_cell.length_b   1.000
_cell.length_c   1.000
_cell.angle_alpha   90.00
_cell.angle_beta   90.00
_cell.angle_gamma   90.00
#
_symmetry.space_group_name_H-M   'P 1'
#
loop_
_entity.id
_entity.type
_entity.pdbx_description
1 polymer ?
#
loop_
_entity_poly.entity_id
_entity_poly.type
_entity_poly.pdbx_seq_one_letter_code
_entity_poly.pdbx_strand_id
1 'polypeptide(L)' 'MEAFARFSLHPVADDLIEDSLSIAREDRLRGADAVHLATALSLARDIGRKGFIFITLDNELGAAARSRGLRVLGT' A
#
# COMPACT_ATOMS: atom_id res chain seq x y z
N MET A 1 -8.19 -6.47 28.95
CA MET A 1 -9.28 -6.14 28.01
C MET A 1 -8.59 -5.85 26.69
N GLU A 2 -8.55 -6.82 25.77
CA GLU A 2 -7.95 -6.60 24.46
C GLU A 2 -8.86 -5.68 23.65
N ALA A 3 -8.37 -4.50 23.30
CA ALA A 3 -9.04 -3.66 22.33
C ALA A 3 -8.91 -4.35 20.97
N PHE A 4 -9.99 -4.97 20.49
CA PHE A 4 -10.03 -5.45 19.11
C PHE A 4 -9.83 -4.26 18.18
N ALA A 5 -8.76 -4.29 17.40
CA ALA A 5 -8.55 -3.30 16.36
C ALA A 5 -9.70 -3.37 15.35
N ARG A 6 -10.32 -2.21 15.06
CA ARG A 6 -11.34 -2.11 14.01
C ARG A 6 -10.64 -1.92 12.68
N PHE A 7 -10.87 -2.82 11.74
CA PHE A 7 -10.34 -2.75 10.39
C PHE A 7 -11.44 -2.41 9.38
N SER A 8 -11.10 -1.58 8.39
CA SER A 8 -11.92 -1.37 7.20
C SER A 8 -11.34 -2.23 6.08
N LEU A 9 -12.18 -3.10 5.49
CA LEU A 9 -11.80 -3.90 4.34
C LEU A 9 -11.91 -3.04 3.08
N HIS A 10 -10.83 -2.98 2.30
CA HIS A 10 -10.84 -2.36 0.98
C HIS A 10 -10.94 -3.47 -0.07
N PRO A 11 -11.98 -3.49 -0.92
CA PRO A 11 -12.12 -4.48 -1.96
C PRO A 11 -11.03 -4.31 -3.02
N VAL A 12 -10.58 -5.42 -3.59
CA VAL A 12 -9.69 -5.42 -4.75
C VAL A 12 -10.56 -5.38 -6.00
N ALA A 13 -10.54 -4.25 -6.70
CA ALA A 13 -11.23 -4.03 -7.96
C ALA A 13 -10.27 -4.19 -9.15
N ASP A 14 -10.82 -4.31 -10.36
CA ASP A 14 -10.06 -4.61 -11.58
C ASP A 14 -9.01 -3.53 -11.88
N ASP A 15 -9.33 -2.26 -11.66
CA ASP A 15 -8.40 -1.13 -11.81
C ASP A 15 -7.21 -1.21 -10.85
N LEU A 16 -7.43 -1.68 -9.62
CA LEU A 16 -6.38 -1.90 -8.63
C LEU A 16 -5.47 -3.06 -9.04
N ILE A 17 -6.03 -4.09 -9.66
CA ILE A 17 -5.24 -5.19 -10.22
C ILE A 17 -4.34 -4.67 -11.35
N GLU A 18 -4.87 -3.86 -12.28
CA GLU A 18 -4.08 -3.26 -13.35
C GLU A 18 -2.95 -2.38 -12.80
N ASP A 19 -3.24 -1.51 -11.84
CA ASP A 19 -2.25 -0.69 -11.12
C ASP A 19 -1.16 -1.58 -10.48
N SER A 20 -1.56 -2.69 -9.86
CA SER A 20 -0.62 -3.61 -9.21
C SER A 20 0.33 -4.29 -10.19
N LEU A 21 -0.09 -4.56 -11.42
CA LEU A 21 0.77 -5.16 -12.45
C LEU A 21 1.87 -4.20 -12.90
N SER A 22 1.54 -2.91 -13.06
CA SER A 22 2.53 -1.85 -13.34
C SER A 22 3.53 -1.72 -12.18
N ILE A 23 3.04 -1.67 -10.95
CA ILE A 23 3.88 -1.59 -9.74
C ILE A 23 4.81 -2.80 -9.62
N ALA A 24 4.29 -4.01 -9.78
CA ALA A 24 5.10 -5.24 -9.70
C ALA A 24 6.26 -5.21 -10.71
N ARG A 25 6.01 -4.69 -11.92
CA ARG A 25 7.03 -4.58 -12.96
C ARG A 25 8.05 -3.49 -12.68
N GLU A 26 7.61 -2.31 -12.28
CA GLU A 26 8.45 -1.13 -12.05
C GLU A 26 9.33 -1.27 -10.82
N ASP A 27 8.74 -1.73 -9.71
CA ASP A 27 9.40 -1.84 -8.41
C ASP A 27 9.94 -3.26 -8.13
N ARG A 28 9.74 -4.20 -9.05
CA ARG A 28 10.13 -5.62 -8.93
C ARG A 28 9.57 -6.31 -7.69
N LEU A 29 8.38 -5.90 -7.27
CA LEU A 29 7.71 -6.44 -6.08
C LEU A 29 7.04 -7.79 -6.36
N ARG A 30 6.89 -8.60 -5.30
CA ARG A 30 6.05 -9.80 -5.34
C ARG A 30 4.59 -9.39 -5.55
N GLY A 31 3.78 -10.25 -6.15
CA GLY A 31 2.39 -9.93 -6.51
C GLY A 31 1.56 -9.39 -5.33
N ALA A 32 1.66 -10.00 -4.14
CA ALA A 32 0.93 -9.53 -2.96
C ALA A 32 1.41 -8.14 -2.48
N ASP A 33 2.72 -7.86 -2.55
CA ASP A 33 3.28 -6.57 -2.17
C ASP A 33 2.85 -5.48 -3.16
N ALA A 34 2.77 -5.80 -4.44
CA ALA A 34 2.29 -4.89 -5.47
C ALA A 34 0.80 -4.56 -5.29
N VAL A 35 -0.04 -5.55 -4.98
CA VAL A 35 -1.47 -5.31 -4.66
C VAL A 35 -1.61 -4.47 -3.40
N HIS A 36 -0.80 -4.75 -2.37
CA HIS A 36 -0.80 -3.97 -1.13
C HIS A 36 -0.40 -2.51 -1.38
N LEU A 37 0.63 -2.27 -2.17
CA LEU A 37 1.08 -0.93 -2.53
C LEU A 37 0.07 -0.19 -3.44
N ALA A 38 -0.53 -0.88 -4.42
CA ALA A 38 -1.59 -0.32 -5.27
C ALA A 38 -2.78 0.16 -4.42
N THR A 39 -3.22 -0.69 -3.47
CA THR A 39 -4.29 -0.37 -2.53
C THR A 39 -3.95 0.87 -1.69
N ALA A 40 -2.73 0.92 -1.15
CA ALA A 40 -2.27 2.04 -0.34
C ALA A 40 -2.23 3.36 -1.13
N LEU A 41 -1.78 3.31 -2.39
CA LEU A 41 -1.77 4.48 -3.26
C LEU A 41 -3.18 4.95 -3.61
N SER A 42 -4.10 4.02 -3.87
CA SER A 42 -5.50 4.36 -4.13
C SER A 42 -6.15 5.05 -2.93
N LEU A 43 -6.03 4.46 -1.73
CA LEU A 43 -6.54 5.06 -0.49
C LEU A 43 -5.88 6.41 -0.17
N ALA A 44 -4.58 6.55 -0.44
CA ALA A 44 -3.88 7.82 -0.24
C ALA A 44 -4.31 8.91 -1.23
N ARG A 45 -4.82 8.55 -2.42
CA ARG A 45 -5.47 9.51 -3.33
C ARG A 45 -6.81 9.97 -2.77
N ASP A 46 -7.61 9.05 -2.24
CA ASP A 46 -8.97 9.34 -1.76
C ASP A 46 -8.98 10.12 -0.43
N ILE A 47 -8.18 9.70 0.54
CA ILE A 47 -8.11 10.28 1.90
C ILE A 47 -7.14 11.47 1.94
N GLY A 48 -6.22 11.53 0.97
CA GLY A 48 -5.13 12.49 0.91
C GLY A 48 -3.85 11.98 1.60
N ARG A 49 -2.72 12.09 0.89
CA ARG A 49 -1.42 11.54 1.29
C ARG A 49 -0.95 11.91 2.70
N LYS A 50 -1.25 13.12 3.19
CA LYS A 50 -0.85 13.57 4.55
C LYS A 50 -1.60 12.82 5.65
N GLY A 51 -2.83 12.39 5.39
CA GLY A 51 -3.67 11.64 6.32
C GLY A 51 -3.41 10.14 6.31
N PHE A 52 -2.63 9.66 5.34
CA PHE A 52 -2.35 8.23 5.16
C PHE A 52 -0.98 7.83 5.73
N ILE A 53 -0.90 6.65 6.34
CA ILE A 53 0.34 6.03 6.79
C ILE A 53 0.33 4.60 6.26
N PHE A 54 1.35 4.24 5.50
CA PHE A 54 1.57 2.89 5.03
C PHE A 54 2.41 2.12 6.06
N ILE A 55 1.92 0.97 6.53
CA ILE A 55 2.61 0.19 7.56
C ILE A 55 3.18 -1.07 6.94
N THR A 56 4.49 -1.28 7.05
CA THR A 56 5.17 -2.50 6.61
C THR A 56 6.49 -2.69 7.34
N LEU A 57 6.88 -3.94 7.63
CA LEU A 57 8.22 -4.30 8.11
C LEU A 57 9.11 -4.85 6.97
N ASP A 58 8.58 -4.89 5.75
CA ASP A 58 9.33 -5.28 4.57
C ASP A 58 10.05 -4.06 4.00
N ASN A 59 11.38 -4.10 3.98
CA ASN A 59 12.23 -2.99 3.57
C ASN A 59 12.09 -2.66 2.08
N GLU A 60 11.91 -3.67 1.22
CA GLU A 60 11.79 -3.47 -0.24
C GLU A 60 10.45 -2.80 -0.55
N LEU A 61 9.37 -3.30 0.03
CA LEU A 61 8.05 -2.70 -0.08
C LEU A 61 8.00 -1.29 0.55
N GLY A 62 8.66 -1.10 1.69
CA GLY A 62 8.78 0.20 2.34
C GLY A 62 9.54 1.21 1.48
N ALA A 63 10.62 0.80 0.82
CA ALA A 63 11.36 1.64 -0.11
C ALA A 63 10.51 2.04 -1.34
N ALA A 64 9.80 1.09 -1.95
CA ALA A 64 8.88 1.34 -3.06
C ALA A 64 7.72 2.28 -2.67
N ALA A 65 7.16 2.12 -1.47
CA ALA A 65 6.13 3.03 -0.96
C ALA A 65 6.67 4.46 -0.77
N ARG A 66 7.89 4.60 -0.21
CA ARG A 66 8.56 5.90 -0.04
C ARG A 66 8.87 6.57 -1.38
N SER A 67 9.36 5.82 -2.38
CA SER A 67 9.66 6.36 -3.71
C SER A 67 8.41 6.90 -4.42
N ARG A 68 7.24 6.35 -4.12
CA ARG A 68 5.93 6.81 -4.61
C ARG A 68 5.26 7.89 -3.74
N GLY A 69 6.00 8.42 -2.75
CA GLY A 69 5.58 9.57 -1.94
C GLY A 69 4.62 9.23 -0.79
N LEU A 70 4.53 7.96 -0.38
CA LEU A 70 3.80 7.57 0.82
C LEU A 70 4.67 7.77 2.07
N ARG A 71 4.04 8.17 3.18
CA ARG A 71 4.65 8.10 4.50
C ARG A 71 4.59 6.66 5.00
N VAL A 72 5.74 6.09 5.32
CA VAL A 72 5.86 4.69 5.78
C VAL A 72 6.20 4.64 7.27
N LEU A 73 5.49 3.80 8.01
CA LEU A 73 5.79 3.44 9.40
C LEU A 73 6.23 1.97 9.45
N GLY A 74 7.47 1.76 9.88
CA GLY A 74 8.16 0.48 9.85
C GLY A 74 9.62 0.68 9.42
N THR A 75 10.34 -0.41 9.17
CA THR A 75 11.78 -0.35 8.87
C THR A 75 12.11 0.19 7.47
#